data_AF-A0A0J9BK78-F1
#
_entry.id   AF-A0A0J9BK78-F1
#
_cell.length_a   1.000
_cell.length_b   1.000
_cell.length_c   1.000
_cell.angle_alpha   90.00
_cell.angle_beta   90.00
_cell.angle_gamma   90.00
#
_symmetry.space_group_name_H-M   'P 1'
#
loop_
_entity.id
_entity.type
_entity.pdbx_description
1 polymer ?
#
loop_
_entity_poly.entity_id
_entity_poly.type
_entity_poly.pdbx_seq_one_letter_code
_entity_poly.pdbx_strand_id
1 'polypeptide(L)'
;MARLGSLDSPVKGLDGGADTTVGDMVASAENMEGDALERIQQEQLKAELWACVDSLPGQQPEVIRQRYEGGMTLGAIGQKHGTTLEAVRQIHAKVLRELRKPRYAKRLRPFVPDDERIYSMAITGNGVGKFHRTWTSSTERVALDVIDWEERRQMHLELLERVRR
;
A
#
# COMPACT_ATOMS: atom_id res chain seq x y z
N MET A 1 -35.57 -8.96 -29.25
CA MET A 1 -35.31 -10.27 -28.61
C MET A 1 -33.84 -10.59 -28.81
N ALA A 2 -33.03 -10.63 -27.74
CA ALA A 2 -31.64 -11.05 -27.85
C ALA A 2 -31.61 -12.56 -28.19
N ARG A 3 -30.87 -12.95 -29.24
CA ARG A 3 -30.62 -14.36 -29.56
C ARG A 3 -29.42 -14.83 -28.74
N LEU A 4 -29.63 -15.81 -27.87
CA LEU A 4 -28.56 -16.47 -27.11
C LEU A 4 -27.86 -17.48 -28.03
N GLY A 5 -26.52 -17.42 -28.08
CA GLY A 5 -25.67 -18.38 -28.80
C GLY A 5 -25.06 -19.41 -27.85
N SER A 6 -24.70 -20.59 -28.36
CA SER A 6 -24.04 -21.64 -27.56
C SER A 6 -22.57 -21.30 -27.31
N LEU A 7 -22.10 -21.49 -26.08
CA LEU A 7 -20.68 -21.36 -25.71
C LEU A 7 -19.82 -22.49 -26.30
N ASP A 8 -20.42 -23.63 -26.59
CA ASP A 8 -19.74 -24.78 -27.23
C ASP A 8 -19.56 -24.59 -28.74
N SER A 9 -19.92 -23.42 -29.29
CA SER A 9 -19.72 -23.15 -30.71
C SER A 9 -18.22 -23.10 -31.02
N PRO A 10 -17.73 -23.87 -32.00
CA PRO A 10 -16.31 -23.85 -32.35
C PRO A 10 -15.95 -22.50 -32.96
N VAL A 11 -14.82 -21.95 -32.52
CA VAL A 11 -14.20 -20.77 -33.11
C VAL A 11 -13.06 -21.25 -34.00
N LYS A 12 -13.04 -20.77 -35.24
CA LYS A 12 -12.01 -21.14 -36.21
C LYS A 12 -10.71 -20.40 -35.89
N GLY A 13 -9.68 -21.14 -35.48
CA GLY A 13 -8.34 -20.59 -35.27
C GLY A 13 -7.67 -20.19 -36.59
N LEU A 14 -6.56 -19.43 -36.50
CA LEU A 14 -5.75 -19.02 -37.67
C LEU A 14 -5.29 -20.23 -38.51
N ASP A 15 -5.11 -21.38 -37.87
CA ASP A 15 -4.59 -22.62 -38.44
C ASP A 15 -5.70 -23.49 -39.08
N GLY A 16 -6.95 -23.02 -39.06
CA GLY A 16 -8.11 -23.74 -39.60
C GLY A 16 -8.67 -24.84 -38.70
N GLY A 17 -8.04 -25.10 -37.54
CA GLY A 17 -8.55 -26.00 -36.50
C GLY A 17 -9.75 -25.43 -35.75
N ALA A 18 -10.60 -26.33 -35.25
CA ALA A 18 -11.85 -26.02 -34.52
C ALA A 18 -11.77 -26.45 -33.03
N ASP A 19 -10.57 -26.49 -32.46
CA ASP A 19 -10.31 -27.00 -31.10
C ASP A 19 -10.56 -25.95 -29.99
N THR A 20 -10.89 -24.71 -30.35
CA THR A 20 -11.20 -23.65 -29.38
C THR A 20 -12.68 -23.29 -29.48
N THR A 21 -13.38 -23.24 -28.35
CA THR A 21 -14.80 -22.87 -28.29
C THR A 21 -14.98 -21.40 -27.94
N VAL A 22 -16.17 -20.86 -28.15
CA VAL A 22 -16.51 -19.49 -27.71
C VAL A 22 -16.36 -19.37 -26.20
N GLY A 23 -16.71 -20.41 -25.44
CA GLY A 23 -16.56 -20.46 -23.99
C GLY A 23 -15.11 -20.25 -23.53
N ASP A 24 -14.13 -20.81 -24.25
CA ASP A 24 -12.71 -20.67 -23.91
C ASP A 24 -12.17 -19.23 -24.09
N MET A 25 -12.86 -18.40 -24.89
CA MET A 25 -12.49 -17.00 -25.14
C MET A 25 -13.23 -16.01 -24.24
N VAL A 26 -14.26 -16.46 -23.52
CA VAL A 26 -14.99 -15.62 -22.58
C VAL A 26 -14.16 -15.51 -21.32
N ALA A 27 -13.62 -14.31 -21.08
CA ALA A 27 -12.96 -14.02 -19.82
C ALA A 27 -13.92 -14.23 -18.65
N SER A 28 -13.42 -14.83 -17.57
CA SER A 28 -14.18 -14.90 -16.32
C SER A 28 -14.53 -13.49 -15.83
N ALA A 29 -15.69 -13.35 -15.20
CA ALA A 29 -16.03 -12.12 -14.49
C ALA A 29 -15.19 -11.93 -13.22
N GLU A 30 -14.52 -12.99 -12.75
CA GLU A 30 -13.64 -12.99 -11.59
C GLU A 30 -12.20 -12.70 -12.01
N ASN A 31 -11.55 -11.77 -11.29
CA ASN A 31 -10.14 -11.45 -11.49
C ASN A 31 -9.25 -12.21 -10.48
N MET A 32 -9.20 -13.54 -10.64
CA MET A 32 -8.46 -14.41 -9.71
C MET A 32 -6.97 -14.03 -9.58
N GLU A 33 -6.36 -13.54 -10.66
CA GLU A 33 -4.97 -13.07 -10.64
C GLU A 33 -4.80 -11.80 -9.81
N GLY A 34 -5.70 -10.83 -9.98
CA GLY A 34 -5.74 -9.61 -9.17
C GLY A 34 -5.91 -9.92 -7.68
N ASP A 35 -6.84 -10.80 -7.35
CA ASP A 35 -7.10 -11.22 -5.96
C ASP A 35 -5.89 -11.93 -5.34
N ALA A 36 -5.21 -12.78 -6.13
CA ALA A 36 -4.00 -13.46 -5.69
C ALA A 36 -2.85 -12.47 -5.44
N LEU A 37 -2.66 -11.48 -6.32
CA LEU A 37 -1.66 -10.43 -6.16
C LEU A 37 -1.95 -9.56 -4.94
N GLU A 38 -3.19 -9.14 -4.74
CA GLU A 38 -3.59 -8.34 -3.58
C GLU A 38 -3.32 -9.12 -2.28
N ARG A 39 -3.69 -10.39 -2.23
CA ARG A 39 -3.43 -11.25 -1.05
C ARG A 39 -1.94 -11.35 -0.75
N ILE A 40 -1.10 -11.60 -1.76
CA ILE A 40 0.36 -11.68 -1.58
C ILE A 40 0.90 -10.33 -1.07
N GLN A 41 0.44 -9.22 -1.63
CA GLN A 41 0.85 -7.88 -1.21
C GLN A 41 0.45 -7.60 0.24
N GLN A 42 -0.77 -7.98 0.65
CA GLN A 42 -1.24 -7.84 2.03
C GLN A 42 -0.43 -8.71 3.00
N GLU A 43 -0.09 -9.94 2.63
CA GLU A 43 0.75 -10.85 3.43
C GLU A 43 2.17 -10.25 3.63
N GLN A 44 2.77 -9.73 2.56
CA GLN A 44 4.08 -9.07 2.62
C GLN A 44 4.05 -7.80 3.49
N LEU A 45 3.03 -6.95 3.31
CA LEU A 45 2.84 -5.75 4.13
C LEU A 45 2.72 -6.13 5.60
N LYS A 46 1.88 -7.13 5.91
CA LYS A 46 1.69 -7.61 7.28
C LYS A 46 3.01 -8.08 7.89
N ALA A 47 3.77 -8.90 7.16
CA ALA A 47 5.07 -9.39 7.63
C ALA A 47 6.05 -8.25 7.92
N GLU A 48 6.16 -7.28 7.01
CA GLU A 48 7.08 -6.16 7.16
C GLU A 48 6.67 -5.20 8.29
N LEU A 49 5.37 -4.95 8.43
CA LEU A 49 4.81 -4.11 9.50
C LEU A 49 5.09 -4.73 10.87
N TRP A 50 4.84 -6.03 11.05
CA TRP A 50 5.11 -6.71 12.31
C TRP A 50 6.61 -6.83 12.58
N ALA A 51 7.45 -7.06 11.57
CA ALA A 51 8.90 -7.01 11.75
C ALA A 51 9.39 -5.63 12.24
N CYS A 52 8.78 -4.53 11.77
CA CYS A 52 9.07 -3.20 12.28
C CYS A 52 8.63 -3.04 13.75
N VAL A 53 7.44 -3.53 14.10
CA VAL A 53 6.91 -3.48 15.47
C VAL A 53 7.74 -4.33 16.43
N ASP A 54 8.11 -5.54 16.06
CA ASP A 54 8.89 -6.47 16.89
C ASP A 54 10.33 -5.99 17.14
N SER A 55 10.85 -5.10 16.28
CA SER A 55 12.15 -4.46 16.49
C SER A 55 12.15 -3.36 17.57
N LEU A 56 10.98 -3.00 18.11
CA LEU A 56 10.85 -1.99 19.15
C LEU A 56 11.24 -2.55 20.53
N PRO A 57 11.86 -1.73 21.40
CA PRO A 57 12.36 -2.20 22.69
C PRO A 57 11.24 -2.38 23.73
N GLY A 58 11.44 -3.35 24.63
CA GLY A 58 10.63 -3.55 25.83
C GLY A 58 9.23 -4.08 25.53
N GLN A 59 8.23 -3.63 26.29
CA GLN A 59 6.82 -4.06 26.17
C GLN A 59 6.06 -3.38 25.01
N GLN A 60 6.75 -2.58 24.19
CA GLN A 60 6.15 -1.83 23.08
C GLN A 60 5.49 -2.72 22.02
N PRO A 61 6.15 -3.80 21.52
CA PRO A 61 5.53 -4.67 20.53
C PRO A 61 4.27 -5.35 21.06
N GLU A 62 4.30 -5.79 22.31
CA GLU A 62 3.18 -6.50 22.95
C GLU A 62 1.94 -5.61 23.09
N VAL A 63 2.11 -4.36 23.52
CA VAL A 63 1.01 -3.38 23.60
C VAL A 63 0.37 -3.13 22.23
N ILE A 64 1.17 -3.05 21.17
CA ILE A 64 0.67 -2.85 19.80
C ILE A 64 -0.04 -4.10 19.27
N ARG A 65 0.50 -5.30 19.50
CA ARG A 65 -0.15 -6.56 19.11
C ARG A 65 -1.49 -6.73 19.82
N GLN A 66 -1.55 -6.51 21.13
CA GLN A 66 -2.80 -6.57 21.89
C GLN A 66 -3.85 -5.56 21.40
N ARG A 67 -3.40 -4.38 20.95
CA ARG A 67 -4.30 -3.36 20.39
C ARG A 67 -4.83 -3.71 19.00
N TYR A 68 -3.97 -4.11 18.07
CA TYR A 68 -4.32 -4.24 16.65
C TYR A 68 -4.60 -5.68 16.21
N GLU A 69 -3.90 -6.69 16.73
CA GLU A 69 -4.27 -8.11 16.51
C GLU A 69 -5.33 -8.56 17.51
N GLY A 70 -5.21 -8.14 18.77
CA GLY A 70 -6.12 -8.54 19.85
C GLY A 70 -7.39 -7.71 19.98
N GLY A 71 -7.50 -6.57 19.29
CA GLY A 71 -8.66 -5.67 19.35
C GLY A 71 -8.92 -5.04 20.73
N MET A 72 -7.96 -5.07 21.65
CA MET A 72 -8.17 -4.61 23.02
C MET A 72 -8.18 -3.08 23.13
N THR A 73 -8.99 -2.54 24.04
CA THR A 73 -8.94 -1.13 24.39
C THR A 73 -7.66 -0.82 25.19
N LEU A 74 -7.15 0.41 25.14
CA LEU A 74 -5.95 0.79 25.93
C LEU A 74 -6.18 0.58 27.44
N GLY A 75 -7.43 0.70 27.90
CA GLY A 75 -7.80 0.47 29.30
C GLY A 75 -7.72 -1.00 29.68
N ALA A 76 -8.23 -1.90 28.83
CA ALA A 76 -8.12 -3.34 29.03
C ALA A 76 -6.67 -3.80 29.02
N ILE A 77 -5.85 -3.25 28.12
CA ILE A 77 -4.40 -3.50 28.08
C ILE A 77 -3.75 -3.04 29.39
N GLY A 78 -4.08 -1.83 29.87
CA GLY A 78 -3.57 -1.32 31.15
C GLY A 78 -3.90 -2.25 32.32
N GLN A 79 -5.17 -2.67 32.43
CA GLN A 79 -5.60 -3.62 33.46
C GLN A 79 -4.83 -4.94 33.40
N LYS A 80 -4.64 -5.50 32.21
CA LYS A 80 -3.88 -6.74 32.00
C LYS A 80 -2.42 -6.63 32.44
N HIS A 81 -1.79 -5.48 32.20
CA HIS A 81 -0.40 -5.20 32.56
C HIS A 81 -0.25 -4.60 33.98
N GLY A 82 -1.33 -4.49 34.75
CA GLY A 82 -1.30 -3.84 36.07
C GLY A 82 -0.87 -2.36 36.02
N THR A 83 -1.07 -1.70 34.88
CA THR A 83 -0.66 -0.31 34.61
C THR A 83 -1.88 0.59 34.36
N THR A 84 -1.70 1.91 34.42
CA THR A 84 -2.76 2.87 34.13
C THR A 84 -3.04 3.00 32.63
N LEU A 85 -4.27 3.36 32.26
CA LEU A 85 -4.66 3.69 30.89
C LEU A 85 -3.71 4.72 30.24
N GLU A 86 -3.33 5.73 31.00
CA GLU A 86 -2.51 6.83 30.49
C GLU A 86 -1.08 6.39 30.19
N ALA A 87 -0.51 5.49 30.99
CA ALA A 87 0.79 4.91 30.70
C ALA A 87 0.78 4.12 29.38
N VAL A 88 -0.26 3.31 29.14
CA VAL A 88 -0.41 2.57 27.87
C VAL A 88 -0.61 3.55 26.70
N ARG A 89 -1.38 4.63 26.89
CA ARG A 89 -1.54 5.69 25.88
C ARG A 89 -0.21 6.35 25.53
N GLN A 90 0.63 6.66 26.52
CA GLN A 90 1.95 7.24 26.30
C GLN A 90 2.88 6.26 25.56
N ILE A 91 2.86 4.97 25.92
CA ILE A 91 3.60 3.93 25.21
C ILE A 91 3.13 3.87 23.75
N HIS A 92 1.81 3.79 23.52
CA HIS A 92 1.23 3.73 22.17
C HIS A 92 1.63 4.94 21.32
N ALA A 93 1.50 6.15 21.86
CA ALA A 93 1.92 7.38 21.18
C ALA A 93 3.42 7.41 20.88
N LYS A 94 4.25 6.94 21.82
CA LYS A 94 5.71 6.84 21.64
C LYS A 94 6.04 5.86 20.52
N VAL A 95 5.41 4.69 20.48
CA VAL A 95 5.60 3.69 19.43
C VAL A 95 5.22 4.24 18.06
N LEU A 96 4.05 4.87 17.92
CA LEU A 96 3.65 5.46 16.64
C LEU A 96 4.63 6.55 16.17
N ARG A 97 5.18 7.34 17.10
CA ARG A 97 6.22 8.32 16.78
C ARG A 97 7.53 7.65 16.35
N GLU A 98 7.92 6.55 16.98
CA GLU A 98 9.10 5.77 16.58
C GLU A 98 8.93 5.17 15.18
N LEU A 99 7.78 4.55 14.88
CA LEU A 99 7.48 3.96 13.58
C LEU A 99 7.39 4.99 12.43
N ARG A 100 7.15 6.26 12.74
CA ARG A 100 7.21 7.36 11.76
C ARG A 100 8.63 7.78 11.38
N LYS A 101 9.66 7.32 12.10
CA LYS A 101 11.04 7.70 11.79
C LYS A 101 11.46 7.17 10.40
N PRO A 102 12.38 7.87 9.70
CA PRO A 102 12.80 7.50 8.34
C PRO A 102 13.25 6.04 8.19
N ARG A 103 13.86 5.46 9.23
CA ARG A 103 14.31 4.06 9.25
C ARG A 103 13.18 3.06 8.96
N TYR A 104 12.01 3.28 9.55
CA TYR A 104 10.84 2.41 9.37
C TYR A 104 9.96 2.91 8.23
N ALA A 105 9.76 4.23 8.13
CA ALA A 105 8.96 4.82 7.06
C ALA A 105 9.47 4.42 5.68
N LYS A 106 10.80 4.37 5.45
CA LYS A 106 11.37 3.91 4.16
C LYS A 106 11.00 2.47 3.81
N ARG A 107 10.85 1.59 4.80
CA ARG A 107 10.47 0.18 4.62
C ARG A 107 8.98 0.02 4.30
N LEU A 108 8.14 0.84 4.92
CA LEU A 108 6.68 0.76 4.77
C LEU A 108 6.13 1.59 3.60
N ARG A 109 6.87 2.62 3.15
CA ARG A 109 6.44 3.53 2.06
C ARG A 109 6.11 2.83 0.74
N PRO A 110 6.80 1.76 0.30
CA PRO A 110 6.46 1.04 -0.94
C PRO A 110 5.07 0.38 -0.94
N PHE A 111 4.50 0.13 0.25
CA PHE A 111 3.19 -0.50 0.36
C PHE A 111 2.03 0.50 0.37
N VAL A 112 2.31 1.80 0.38
CA VAL A 112 1.28 2.84 0.32
C VAL A 112 0.99 3.13 -1.16
N PRO A 113 -0.27 3.03 -1.60
CA PRO A 113 -0.67 3.42 -2.96
C PRO A 113 -0.18 4.83 -3.32
N ASP A 114 0.20 5.03 -4.58
CA ASP A 114 0.79 6.29 -5.02
C ASP A 114 -0.17 7.47 -4.89
N ASP A 115 -1.44 7.26 -5.19
CA ASP A 115 -2.52 8.24 -5.03
C ASP A 115 -2.73 8.65 -3.57
N GLU A 116 -2.76 7.70 -2.64
CA GLU A 116 -2.82 7.98 -1.20
C GLU A 116 -1.59 8.76 -0.71
N ARG A 117 -0.41 8.39 -1.22
CA ARG A 117 0.85 9.08 -0.91
C ARG A 117 0.82 10.53 -1.40
N ILE A 118 0.39 10.76 -2.63
CA ILE A 118 0.24 12.10 -3.23
C ILE A 118 -0.74 12.94 -2.41
N TYR A 119 -1.91 12.39 -2.10
CA TYR A 119 -2.92 13.08 -1.29
C TYR A 119 -2.37 13.46 0.09
N SER A 120 -1.74 12.53 0.80
CA SER A 120 -1.18 12.79 2.14
C SER A 120 -0.12 13.89 2.13
N MET A 121 0.71 13.94 1.08
CA MET A 121 1.72 14.98 0.92
C MET A 121 1.12 16.35 0.65
N ALA A 122 -0.02 16.42 -0.03
CA ALA A 122 -0.70 17.67 -0.37
C ALA A 122 -1.38 18.31 0.85
N ILE A 123 -1.77 17.51 1.84
CA ILE A 123 -2.36 17.99 3.10
C ILE A 123 -1.30 18.58 4.03
N THR A 124 -0.05 18.17 3.91
CA THR A 124 1.03 18.61 4.81
C THR A 124 1.79 19.83 4.29
N GLY A 125 2.27 20.67 5.21
CA GLY A 125 3.04 21.86 4.86
C GLY A 125 2.21 22.92 4.13
N ASN A 126 0.91 23.00 4.43
CA ASN A 126 0.07 24.11 4.07
C ASN A 126 0.35 25.33 4.98
N GLY A 127 -0.05 26.52 4.53
CA GLY A 127 0.02 27.75 5.32
C GLY A 127 0.72 28.91 4.61
N VAL A 128 0.23 30.12 4.91
CA VAL A 128 0.68 31.39 4.30
C VAL A 128 2.18 31.59 4.47
N GLY A 129 2.74 31.29 5.64
CA GLY A 129 4.18 31.45 5.88
C GLY A 129 5.08 30.50 5.09
N LYS A 130 4.58 29.35 4.64
CA LYS A 130 5.33 28.47 3.73
C LYS A 130 5.20 28.96 2.29
N PHE A 131 3.99 29.34 1.89
CA PHE A 131 3.75 29.99 0.60
C PHE A 131 4.60 31.24 0.40
N HIS A 132 4.71 32.15 1.38
CA HIS A 132 5.57 33.34 1.26
C HIS A 132 7.06 33.05 1.09
N ARG A 133 7.52 31.84 1.49
CA ARG A 133 8.93 31.44 1.35
C ARG A 133 9.20 30.70 0.05
N THR A 134 8.28 29.82 -0.36
CA THR A 134 8.49 28.94 -1.52
C THR A 134 7.72 29.40 -2.75
N TRP A 135 6.76 30.30 -2.61
CA TRP A 135 5.81 30.74 -3.65
C TRP A 135 5.03 29.60 -4.31
N THR A 136 4.90 28.47 -3.60
CA THR A 136 4.19 27.28 -4.07
C THR A 136 3.13 26.88 -3.07
N SER A 137 1.92 26.64 -3.52
CA SER A 137 0.90 25.97 -2.71
C SER A 137 1.31 24.53 -2.38
N SER A 138 0.63 23.90 -1.42
CA SER A 138 0.94 22.50 -1.05
C SER A 138 0.59 21.51 -2.15
N THR A 139 -0.45 21.78 -2.93
CA THR A 139 -0.85 20.99 -4.09
C THR A 139 0.10 21.18 -5.27
N GLU A 140 0.48 22.42 -5.61
CA GLU A 140 1.46 22.70 -6.68
C GLU A 140 2.81 22.06 -6.35
N ARG A 141 3.29 22.19 -5.11
CA ARG A 141 4.53 21.56 -4.68
C ARG A 141 4.51 20.04 -4.90
N VAL A 142 3.41 19.38 -4.54
CA VAL A 142 3.30 17.94 -4.72
C VAL A 142 3.19 17.56 -6.20
N ALA A 143 2.46 18.34 -7.00
CA ALA A 143 2.41 18.12 -8.44
C ALA A 143 3.81 18.18 -9.07
N LEU A 144 4.63 19.18 -8.68
CA LEU A 144 6.02 19.27 -9.11
C LEU A 144 6.85 18.07 -8.63
N ASP A 145 6.72 17.68 -7.35
CA ASP A 145 7.42 16.49 -6.82
C ASP A 145 7.05 15.21 -7.60
N VAL A 146 5.79 15.04 -8.01
CA VAL A 146 5.32 13.89 -8.79
C VAL A 146 5.94 13.88 -10.19
N ILE A 147 5.92 15.02 -10.89
CA ILE A 147 6.53 15.15 -12.23
C ILE A 147 8.01 14.74 -12.17
N ASP A 148 8.74 15.28 -11.19
CA ASP A 148 10.14 14.94 -10.92
C ASP A 148 10.38 13.44 -10.65
N TRP A 149 9.42 12.75 -10.04
CA TRP A 149 9.52 11.31 -9.78
C TRP A 149 9.28 10.48 -11.04
N GLU A 150 8.30 10.87 -11.85
CA GLU A 150 8.00 10.22 -13.12
C GLU A 150 9.18 10.32 -14.08
N GLU A 151 9.79 11.50 -14.21
CA GLU A 151 11.01 11.70 -15.01
C GLU A 151 12.15 10.79 -14.53
N ARG A 152 12.39 10.73 -13.21
CA ARG A 152 13.40 9.83 -12.63
C ARG A 152 13.11 8.35 -12.90
N ARG A 153 11.84 7.95 -12.85
CA ARG A 153 11.42 6.59 -13.13
C ARG A 153 11.64 6.24 -14.61
N GLN A 154 11.31 7.13 -15.53
CA GLN A 154 11.53 6.93 -16.97
C GLN A 154 13.03 6.76 -17.27
N MET A 155 13.88 7.66 -16.75
CA MET A 155 15.34 7.53 -16.91
C MET A 155 15.87 6.18 -16.38
N HIS A 156 15.33 5.70 -15.27
CA HIS A 156 15.72 4.40 -14.72
C HIS A 156 15.31 3.22 -15.62
N LEU A 157 14.10 3.25 -16.19
CA LEU A 157 13.62 2.22 -17.11
C LEU A 157 14.46 2.20 -18.40
N GLU A 158 14.77 3.37 -18.96
CA GLU A 158 15.66 3.48 -20.12
C GLU A 158 17.06 2.91 -19.85
N LEU A 159 17.62 3.16 -18.66
CA LEU A 159 18.89 2.56 -18.24
C LEU A 159 18.81 1.04 -18.15
N LEU A 160 17.73 0.49 -17.58
CA LEU A 160 17.52 -0.96 -17.49
C LEU A 160 17.39 -1.60 -18.88
N GLU A 161 16.66 -0.97 -19.80
CA GLU A 161 16.56 -1.45 -21.19
C GLU A 161 17.91 -1.45 -21.89
N ARG A 162 18.74 -0.43 -21.63
CA ARG A 162 20.10 -0.35 -22.18
C ARG A 162 21.03 -1.43 -21.64
N VAL A 163 20.91 -1.78 -20.36
CA VAL A 163 21.71 -2.85 -19.73
C VAL A 163 21.24 -4.25 -20.15
N ARG A 164 19.97 -4.38 -20.54
CA ARG A 164 19.38 -5.66 -20.99
C ARG A 164 19.71 -6.00 -22.44
N ARG A 165 20.13 -5.03 -23.25
CA ARG A 165 20.61 -5.20 -24.63
C ARG A 165 22.11 -5.46 -24.67
#